data_AF-A0A5C4TDH1-F1
#
_entry.id   AF-A0A5C4TDH1-F1
#
_cell.length_a   1.000
_cell.length_b   1.000
_cell.length_c   1.000
_cell.angle_alpha   90.00
_cell.angle_beta   90.00
_cell.angle_gamma   90.00
#
_symmetry.space_group_name_H-M   'P 1'
#
loop_
_entity.id
_entity.type
_entity.pdbx_description
1 polymer ?
#
loop_
_entity_poly.entity_id
_entity_poly.type
_entity_poly.pdbx_seq_one_letter_code
_entity_poly.pdbx_strand_id
1 'polypeptide(L)'
;MVNGVSRVRMMEILRKVYQKERESFVAACYRELLAREPDPEGLQHHLRLLGGKSKLELMIALMQSPEAEQLYRSGSAGSGKKRPSAADLLRNLYVHSDERFVKGLYEELLCRRPDHAGSSHNVQHLKRGASRASIAASLLQSGEALELLKAKNGTPIAQKILFDFANRTYYPDYRY
;
A
#
# COMPACT_ATOMS: atom_id res chain seq x y z
N MET A 1 12.63 -16.10 22.72
CA MET A 1 13.23 -16.21 21.38
C MET A 1 12.13 -16.59 20.40
N VAL A 2 11.69 -15.66 19.56
CA VAL A 2 10.85 -15.93 18.39
C VAL A 2 11.50 -15.19 17.24
N ASN A 3 11.91 -15.96 16.23
CA ASN A 3 12.66 -15.51 15.06
C ASN A 3 12.04 -14.27 14.43
N GLY A 4 12.70 -13.13 14.59
CA GLY A 4 12.28 -11.82 14.07
C GLY A 4 12.48 -11.72 12.55
N VAL A 5 11.73 -12.52 11.78
CA VAL A 5 11.58 -12.25 10.36
C VAL A 5 10.75 -10.97 10.26
N SER A 6 11.44 -9.86 9.98
CA SER A 6 10.84 -8.58 9.65
C SER A 6 9.76 -8.77 8.58
N ARG A 7 8.48 -8.62 8.96
CA ARG A 7 7.35 -8.64 8.01
C ARG A 7 7.43 -7.40 7.11
N VAL A 8 7.54 -7.62 5.80
CA VAL A 8 7.50 -6.55 4.79
C VAL A 8 6.14 -5.83 4.82
N ARG A 9 6.16 -4.50 4.88
CA ARG A 9 4.96 -3.66 4.81
C ARG A 9 4.63 -3.27 3.37
N MET A 10 3.36 -2.99 3.09
CA MET A 10 2.93 -2.50 1.78
C MET A 10 3.66 -1.22 1.37
N MET A 11 3.83 -0.25 2.29
CA MET A 11 4.55 1.00 1.98
C MET A 11 5.99 0.76 1.52
N GLU A 12 6.70 -0.23 2.08
CA GLU A 12 8.06 -0.56 1.63
C GLU A 12 8.09 -1.09 0.19
N ILE A 13 7.08 -1.86 -0.19
CA ILE A 13 6.90 -2.37 -1.55
C ILE A 13 6.62 -1.20 -2.48
N LEU A 14 5.62 -0.38 -2.15
CA LEU A 14 5.19 0.75 -2.99
C LEU A 14 6.30 1.80 -3.14
N ARG A 15 7.10 2.05 -2.09
CA ARG A 15 8.28 2.91 -2.16
C ARG A 15 9.33 2.37 -3.14
N LYS A 16 9.61 1.06 -3.11
CA LYS A 16 10.52 0.41 -4.08
C LYS A 16 9.98 0.47 -5.51
N VAL A 17 8.67 0.38 -5.69
CA VAL A 17 8.03 0.64 -7.00
C VAL A 17 8.26 2.09 -7.39
N TYR A 18 7.95 3.03 -6.51
CA TYR A 18 8.03 4.47 -6.76
C TYR A 18 9.44 4.96 -7.12
N GLN A 19 10.49 4.30 -6.64
CA GLN A 19 11.89 4.61 -6.98
C GLN A 19 12.31 4.13 -8.38
N LYS A 20 11.50 3.30 -9.04
CA LYS A 20 11.77 2.85 -10.41
C LYS A 20 11.35 3.91 -11.41
N GLU A 21 11.85 3.77 -12.63
CA GLU A 21 11.58 4.68 -13.73
C GLU A 21 11.05 3.94 -14.97
N ARG A 22 10.25 4.67 -15.75
CA ARG A 22 9.73 4.26 -17.07
C ARG A 22 9.17 2.83 -17.08
N GLU A 23 9.73 1.96 -17.89
CA GLU A 23 9.25 0.58 -18.09
C GLU A 23 9.33 -0.25 -16.82
N SER A 24 10.45 -0.13 -16.09
CA SER A 24 10.65 -0.87 -14.84
C SER A 24 9.64 -0.46 -13.77
N PHE A 25 9.21 0.81 -13.76
CA PHE A 25 8.16 1.31 -12.89
C PHE A 25 6.80 0.72 -13.26
N VAL A 26 6.41 0.77 -14.54
CA VAL A 26 5.13 0.24 -15.01
C VAL A 26 5.04 -1.27 -14.75
N ALA A 27 6.06 -2.03 -15.13
CA ALA A 27 6.09 -3.48 -14.88
C ALA A 27 6.02 -3.81 -13.38
N ALA A 28 6.65 -3.01 -12.53
CA ALA A 28 6.55 -3.19 -11.08
C ALA A 28 5.16 -2.84 -10.53
N CYS A 29 4.46 -1.83 -11.10
CA CYS A 29 3.08 -1.56 -10.72
C CYS A 29 2.17 -2.77 -11.02
N TYR A 30 2.30 -3.39 -12.19
CA TYR A 30 1.55 -4.60 -12.55
C TYR A 30 1.84 -5.76 -11.58
N ARG A 31 3.12 -6.07 -11.35
CA ARG A 31 3.49 -7.16 -10.43
C ARG A 31 2.98 -6.95 -9.03
N GLU A 32 3.07 -5.72 -8.52
CA GLU A 32 2.81 -5.44 -7.11
C GLU A 32 1.34 -5.12 -6.85
N LEU A 33 0.61 -4.47 -7.78
CA LEU A 33 -0.80 -4.07 -7.60
C LEU A 33 -1.80 -5.03 -8.29
N LEU A 34 -1.39 -5.71 -9.37
CA LEU A 34 -2.25 -6.65 -10.12
C LEU A 34 -1.77 -8.11 -10.03
N ALA A 35 -0.69 -8.37 -9.29
CA ALA A 35 -0.12 -9.69 -9.07
C ALA A 35 0.29 -10.47 -10.35
N ARG A 36 0.46 -9.78 -11.49
CA ARG A 36 0.86 -10.35 -12.79
C ARG A 36 1.88 -9.48 -13.52
N GLU A 37 2.48 -9.99 -14.58
CA GLU A 37 3.25 -9.15 -15.53
C GLU A 37 2.29 -8.42 -16.49
N PRO A 38 2.67 -7.23 -16.98
CA PRO A 38 1.94 -6.62 -18.08
C PRO A 38 2.17 -7.42 -19.37
N ASP A 39 1.13 -7.55 -20.17
CA ASP A 39 1.28 -7.88 -21.59
C ASP A 39 1.89 -6.69 -22.36
N PRO A 40 2.41 -6.90 -23.59
CA PRO A 40 3.06 -5.84 -24.36
C PRO A 40 2.18 -4.61 -24.61
N GLU A 41 0.87 -4.79 -24.82
CA GLU A 41 -0.07 -3.69 -25.08
C GLU A 41 -0.32 -2.88 -23.81
N GLY A 42 -0.57 -3.55 -22.68
CA GLY A 42 -0.76 -2.94 -21.37
C GLY A 42 0.46 -2.16 -20.91
N LEU A 43 1.66 -2.69 -21.16
CA LEU A 43 2.93 -2.00 -20.89
C LEU A 43 3.04 -0.70 -21.72
N GLN A 44 2.84 -0.78 -23.04
CA GLN A 44 2.91 0.38 -23.93
C GLN A 44 1.86 1.44 -23.59
N HIS A 45 0.63 1.02 -23.31
CA HIS A 45 -0.46 1.92 -22.91
C HIS A 45 -0.09 2.73 -21.66
N HIS A 46 0.37 2.06 -20.61
CA HIS A 46 0.69 2.71 -19.34
C HIS A 46 1.98 3.53 -19.40
N LEU A 47 2.94 3.15 -20.23
CA LEU A 47 4.10 3.98 -20.55
C LEU A 47 3.70 5.31 -21.21
N ARG A 48 2.73 5.27 -22.13
CA ARG A 48 2.20 6.48 -22.77
C ARG A 48 1.49 7.38 -21.76
N LEU A 49 0.66 6.79 -20.89
CA LEU A 49 -0.02 7.53 -19.81
C LEU A 49 0.96 8.23 -18.86
N LEU A 50 2.07 7.57 -18.53
CA LEU A 50 3.12 8.14 -17.67
C LEU A 50 3.79 9.38 -18.29
N GLY A 51 3.69 9.58 -19.61
CA GLY A 51 4.16 10.81 -20.27
C GLY A 51 3.33 12.05 -19.92
N GLY A 52 2.11 11.88 -19.39
CA GLY A 52 1.21 12.98 -18.99
C GLY A 52 0.64 12.85 -17.57
N LYS A 53 1.04 11.81 -16.82
CA LYS A 53 0.61 11.55 -15.44
C LYS A 53 1.83 11.37 -14.53
N SER A 54 1.66 11.71 -13.26
CA SER A 54 2.63 11.35 -12.23
C SER A 54 2.63 9.85 -11.95
N LYS A 55 3.74 9.35 -11.37
CA LYS A 55 3.84 7.96 -10.88
C LYS A 55 2.74 7.63 -9.88
N LEU A 56 2.42 8.57 -8.98
CA LEU A 56 1.37 8.37 -7.98
C LEU A 56 -0.01 8.19 -8.63
N GLU A 57 -0.35 9.04 -9.61
CA GLU A 57 -1.63 8.92 -10.33
C GLU A 57 -1.75 7.58 -11.07
N LEU A 58 -0.67 7.07 -11.64
CA LEU A 58 -0.67 5.76 -12.30
C LEU A 58 -0.88 4.61 -11.30
N MET A 59 -0.20 4.65 -10.15
CA MET A 59 -0.39 3.67 -9.08
C MET A 59 -1.83 3.67 -8.55
N ILE A 60 -2.40 4.85 -8.32
CA ILE A 60 -3.79 5.02 -7.87
C ILE A 60 -4.77 4.49 -8.93
N ALA A 61 -4.57 4.85 -10.20
CA ALA A 61 -5.44 4.40 -11.29
C ALA A 61 -5.45 2.87 -11.42
N LEU A 62 -4.30 2.21 -11.33
CA LEU A 62 -4.22 0.75 -11.33
C LEU A 62 -4.87 0.15 -10.09
N MET A 63 -4.61 0.71 -8.90
CA MET A 63 -5.18 0.24 -7.63
C MET A 63 -6.72 0.32 -7.60
N GLN A 64 -7.31 1.31 -8.28
CA GLN A 64 -8.76 1.49 -8.37
C GLN A 64 -9.39 0.86 -9.62
N SER A 65 -8.60 0.17 -10.45
CA SER A 65 -9.11 -0.46 -11.66
C SER A 65 -10.09 -1.59 -11.34
N PRO A 66 -11.05 -1.91 -12.23
CA PRO A 66 -11.95 -3.05 -12.06
C PRO A 66 -11.20 -4.37 -11.87
N GLU A 67 -10.07 -4.53 -12.56
CA GLU A 67 -9.19 -5.70 -12.43
C GLU A 67 -8.62 -5.83 -11.01
N ALA A 68 -8.06 -4.74 -10.47
CA ALA A 68 -7.55 -4.70 -9.11
C ALA A 68 -8.66 -4.98 -8.09
N GLU A 69 -9.83 -4.36 -8.27
CA GLU A 69 -10.97 -4.53 -7.37
C GLU A 69 -11.47 -5.99 -7.35
N GLN A 70 -11.53 -6.65 -8.51
CA GLN A 70 -11.87 -8.07 -8.60
C GLN A 70 -10.81 -8.94 -7.91
N LEU A 71 -9.53 -8.66 -8.15
CA LEU A 71 -8.41 -9.36 -7.53
C LEU A 71 -8.43 -9.22 -6.00
N TYR A 72 -8.64 -8.02 -5.47
CA TYR A 72 -8.62 -7.79 -4.03
C TYR A 72 -9.78 -8.48 -3.30
N ARG A 73 -10.93 -8.60 -3.96
CA ARG A 73 -12.10 -9.32 -3.43
C ARG A 73 -11.97 -10.83 -3.46
N SER A 74 -11.13 -11.41 -4.32
CA SER A 74 -11.04 -12.86 -4.50
C SER A 74 -10.47 -13.62 -3.29
N GLY A 75 -10.07 -12.90 -2.23
CA GLY A 75 -9.43 -13.49 -1.06
C GLY A 75 -8.03 -14.02 -1.34
N SER A 76 -7.33 -14.43 -0.29
CA SER A 76 -5.94 -14.92 -0.37
C SER A 76 -5.92 -16.38 -0.77
N ALA A 77 -5.96 -16.68 -2.08
CA ALA A 77 -5.40 -17.94 -2.56
C ALA A 77 -3.90 -17.89 -2.27
N GLY A 78 -3.45 -18.69 -1.30
CA GLY A 78 -2.06 -18.70 -0.84
C GLY A 78 -1.11 -18.74 -2.03
N SER A 79 -0.42 -17.63 -2.29
CA SER A 79 0.20 -17.41 -3.60
C SER A 79 1.45 -18.27 -3.85
N GLY A 80 1.85 -19.13 -2.90
CA GLY A 80 3.09 -19.90 -2.94
C GLY A 80 4.36 -19.03 -3.02
N LYS A 81 4.22 -17.71 -3.13
CA LYS A 81 5.32 -16.75 -3.29
C LYS A 81 6.04 -16.59 -1.97
N LYS A 82 7.38 -16.70 -2.01
CA LYS A 82 8.25 -16.44 -0.84
C LYS A 82 8.12 -15.01 -0.29
N ARG A 83 7.67 -14.05 -1.12
CA ARG A 83 7.45 -12.66 -0.74
C ARG A 83 6.06 -12.20 -1.21
N PRO A 84 5.23 -11.61 -0.32
CA PRO A 84 3.94 -11.06 -0.72
C PRO A 84 4.12 -9.79 -1.57
N SER A 85 3.26 -9.64 -2.56
CA SER A 85 3.03 -8.39 -3.31
C SER A 85 2.15 -7.43 -2.52
N ALA A 86 2.04 -6.16 -2.95
CA ALA A 86 1.08 -5.22 -2.36
C ALA A 86 -0.37 -5.72 -2.52
N ALA A 87 -0.70 -6.34 -3.65
CA ALA A 87 -1.99 -6.99 -3.90
C ALA A 87 -2.27 -8.13 -2.91
N ASP A 88 -1.27 -8.95 -2.59
CA ASP A 88 -1.41 -10.00 -1.57
C ASP A 88 -1.72 -9.43 -0.19
N LEU A 89 -1.05 -8.34 0.18
CA LEU A 89 -1.30 -7.65 1.45
C LEU A 89 -2.71 -7.02 1.48
N LEU A 90 -3.16 -6.41 0.39
CA LEU A 90 -4.53 -5.88 0.28
C LEU A 90 -5.57 -7.00 0.36
N ARG A 91 -5.41 -8.12 -0.38
CA ARG A 91 -6.31 -9.28 -0.29
C ARG A 91 -6.48 -9.78 1.14
N ASN A 92 -5.38 -9.84 1.90
CA ASN A 92 -5.41 -10.23 3.31
C ASN A 92 -6.19 -9.23 4.19
N LEU A 93 -6.18 -7.93 3.85
CA LEU A 93 -6.97 -6.92 4.57
C LEU A 93 -8.45 -6.94 4.17
N TYR A 94 -8.76 -7.21 2.89
CA TYR A 94 -10.11 -7.12 2.33
C TYR A 94 -11.11 -8.11 2.94
N VAL A 95 -10.63 -9.21 3.51
CA VAL A 95 -11.48 -10.24 4.14
C VAL A 95 -11.93 -9.85 5.55
N HIS A 96 -11.38 -8.78 6.13
CA HIS A 96 -11.71 -8.35 7.48
C HIS A 96 -12.86 -7.33 7.52
N SER A 97 -13.38 -7.08 8.73
CA SER A 97 -14.37 -6.00 8.95
C SER A 97 -13.80 -4.65 8.54
N ASP A 98 -14.66 -3.67 8.29
CA ASP A 98 -14.24 -2.32 7.87
C ASP A 98 -13.29 -1.69 8.89
N GLU A 99 -13.52 -1.86 10.19
CA GLU A 99 -12.65 -1.35 11.25
C GLU A 99 -11.27 -2.01 11.20
N ARG A 100 -11.22 -3.34 11.03
CA ARG A 100 -9.95 -4.08 10.94
C ARG A 100 -9.21 -3.78 9.63
N PHE A 101 -9.94 -3.63 8.53
CA PHE A 101 -9.42 -3.22 7.23
C PHE A 101 -8.77 -1.83 7.34
N VAL A 102 -9.48 -0.82 7.84
CA VAL A 102 -8.97 0.55 7.99
C VAL A 102 -7.74 0.56 8.90
N LYS A 103 -7.81 -0.09 10.07
CA LYS A 103 -6.65 -0.17 10.98
C LYS A 103 -5.43 -0.81 10.31
N GLY A 104 -5.62 -1.94 9.64
CA GLY A 104 -4.55 -2.63 8.93
C GLY A 104 -3.97 -1.80 7.79
N LEU A 105 -4.82 -1.07 7.06
CA LEU A 105 -4.41 -0.23 5.95
C LEU A 105 -3.52 0.94 6.40
N TYR A 106 -3.86 1.60 7.52
CA TYR A 106 -2.99 2.60 8.15
C TYR A 106 -1.64 2.01 8.58
N GLU A 107 -1.65 0.83 9.20
CA GLU A 107 -0.41 0.17 9.62
C GLU A 107 0.47 -0.26 8.44
N GLU A 108 -0.14 -0.59 7.30
CA GLU A 108 0.54 -1.03 6.07
C GLU A 108 1.02 0.12 5.18
N LEU A 109 0.25 1.23 5.09
CA LEU A 109 0.57 2.39 4.24
C LEU A 109 1.26 3.53 4.98
N LEU A 110 0.87 3.83 6.21
CA LEU A 110 1.39 4.97 6.97
C LEU A 110 2.31 4.54 8.11
N CYS A 111 2.52 3.24 8.29
CA CYS A 111 3.39 2.68 9.32
C CYS A 111 3.00 3.08 10.75
N ARG A 112 1.73 3.43 10.98
CA ARG A 112 1.19 3.79 12.29
C ARG A 112 -0.26 3.32 12.43
N ARG A 113 -0.80 3.39 13.65
CA ARG A 113 -2.24 3.20 13.87
C ARG A 113 -3.01 4.50 13.55
N PRO A 114 -4.26 4.41 13.09
CA PRO A 114 -5.12 5.59 12.99
C PRO A 114 -5.47 6.09 14.40
N ASP A 115 -5.64 7.39 14.55
CA ASP A 115 -6.37 7.95 15.69
C ASP A 115 -7.88 7.67 15.56
N HIS A 116 -8.65 8.03 16.60
CA HIS A 116 -10.09 7.79 16.62
C HIS A 116 -10.83 8.49 15.48
N ALA A 117 -10.44 9.73 15.13
CA ALA A 117 -11.09 10.51 14.09
C ALA A 117 -10.81 9.92 12.70
N GLY A 118 -9.55 9.60 12.39
CA GLY A 118 -9.14 8.99 11.13
C GLY A 118 -9.75 7.60 10.92
N SER A 119 -9.85 6.79 11.98
CA SER A 119 -10.54 5.50 11.92
C SER A 119 -12.04 5.70 11.63
N SER A 120 -12.72 6.54 12.42
CA SER A 120 -14.16 6.78 12.30
C SER A 120 -14.55 7.35 10.93
N HIS A 121 -13.77 8.30 10.42
CA HIS A 121 -13.99 8.92 9.12
C HIS A 121 -13.99 7.89 7.98
N ASN A 122 -12.94 7.07 7.88
CA ASN A 122 -12.81 6.08 6.81
C ASN A 122 -13.84 4.95 6.92
N VAL A 123 -14.13 4.48 8.13
CA VAL A 123 -15.20 3.49 8.36
C VAL A 123 -16.56 4.05 7.94
N GLN A 124 -16.84 5.33 8.21
CA GLN A 124 -18.09 5.96 7.76
C GLN A 124 -18.17 6.07 6.23
N HIS A 125 -17.05 6.32 5.54
CA HIS A 125 -17.02 6.33 4.07
C HIS A 125 -17.34 4.94 3.50
N LEU A 126 -16.78 3.87 4.07
CA LEU A 126 -17.11 2.49 3.68
C LEU A 126 -18.61 2.19 3.89
N LYS A 127 -19.18 2.60 5.03
CA LYS A 127 -20.62 2.45 5.31
C LYS A 127 -21.52 3.22 4.34
N ARG A 128 -21.02 4.27 3.70
CA ARG A 128 -21.71 5.05 2.65
C ARG A 128 -21.50 4.50 1.24
N GLY A 129 -20.82 3.35 1.10
CA GLY A 129 -20.61 2.68 -0.18
C GLY A 129 -19.29 3.00 -0.89
N ALA A 130 -18.36 3.71 -0.24
CA ALA A 130 -17.01 3.85 -0.78
C ALA A 130 -16.35 2.47 -0.92
N SER A 131 -15.63 2.23 -2.02
CA SER A 131 -14.88 0.98 -2.18
C SER A 131 -13.64 0.96 -1.27
N ARG A 132 -13.22 -0.22 -0.83
CA ARG A 132 -11.95 -0.38 -0.10
C ARG A 132 -10.74 0.11 -0.90
N ALA A 133 -10.75 -0.05 -2.22
CA ALA A 133 -9.72 0.51 -3.10
C ALA A 133 -9.69 2.03 -3.06
N SER A 134 -10.86 2.69 -2.99
CA SER A 134 -10.92 4.16 -2.87
C SER A 134 -10.35 4.67 -1.54
N ILE A 135 -10.56 3.94 -0.43
CA ILE A 135 -9.93 4.26 0.86
C ILE A 135 -8.42 4.08 0.79
N ALA A 136 -7.94 2.97 0.22
CA ALA A 136 -6.50 2.73 0.01
C ALA A 136 -5.84 3.81 -0.87
N ALA A 137 -6.50 4.20 -1.96
CA ALA A 137 -6.06 5.27 -2.84
C ALA A 137 -6.00 6.64 -2.12
N SER A 138 -7.03 6.99 -1.34
CA SER A 138 -7.07 8.24 -0.57
C SER A 138 -5.94 8.32 0.46
N LEU A 139 -5.69 7.22 1.18
CA LEU A 139 -4.57 7.11 2.11
C LEU A 139 -3.22 7.23 1.40
N LEU A 140 -3.05 6.57 0.25
CA LEU A 140 -1.81 6.65 -0.55
C LEU A 140 -1.59 8.05 -1.15
N GLN A 141 -2.66 8.80 -1.43
CA GLN A 141 -2.60 10.17 -1.92
C GLN A 141 -2.32 11.21 -0.83
N SER A 142 -2.44 10.84 0.45
CA SER A 142 -2.17 11.74 1.57
C SER A 142 -0.73 12.28 1.56
N GLY A 143 -0.53 13.47 2.11
CA GLY A 143 0.80 14.08 2.24
C GLY A 143 1.78 13.18 2.99
N GLU A 144 1.31 12.53 4.06
CA GLU A 144 2.10 11.57 4.85
C GLU A 144 2.59 10.41 3.97
N ALA A 145 1.70 9.72 3.25
CA ALA A 145 2.08 8.63 2.36
C ALA A 145 3.04 9.08 1.25
N LEU A 146 2.84 10.29 0.70
CA LEU A 146 3.72 10.83 -0.33
C LEU A 146 5.14 11.08 0.19
N GLU A 147 5.29 11.55 1.42
CA GLU A 147 6.60 11.66 2.07
C GLU A 147 7.26 10.28 2.22
N LEU A 148 6.49 9.26 2.60
CA LEU A 148 7.01 7.89 2.75
C LEU A 148 7.46 7.29 1.42
N LEU A 149 6.68 7.49 0.35
CA LEU A 149 7.03 7.04 -1.00
C LEU A 149 8.31 7.70 -1.53
N LYS A 150 8.53 8.98 -1.20
CA LYS A 150 9.71 9.75 -1.63
C LYS A 150 10.94 9.51 -0.75
N ALA A 151 10.76 8.99 0.46
CA ALA A 151 11.85 8.78 1.41
C ALA A 151 12.94 7.84 0.83
N LYS A 152 14.19 8.33 0.82
CA LYS A 152 15.36 7.50 0.50
C LYS A 152 15.80 6.72 1.75
N ASN A 153 16.53 5.63 1.57
CA ASN A 153 17.15 4.93 2.70
C ASN A 153 18.07 5.92 3.45
N GLY A 154 17.88 6.04 4.77
CA GLY A 154 18.66 6.93 5.64
C GLY A 154 18.02 8.29 5.98
N THR A 155 16.82 8.63 5.47
CA THR A 155 16.11 9.83 5.93
C THR A 155 15.50 9.63 7.32
N PRO A 156 15.38 10.67 8.18
CA PRO A 156 14.84 10.53 9.54
C PRO A 156 13.43 9.93 9.61
N ILE A 157 12.58 10.17 8.61
CA ILE A 157 11.26 9.52 8.49
C ILE A 157 11.40 8.03 8.18
N ALA A 158 12.28 7.64 7.25
CA ALA A 158 12.55 6.24 6.97
C ALA A 158 13.20 5.56 8.19
N GLN A 159 14.07 6.26 8.91
CA GLN A 159 14.67 5.78 10.15
C GLN A 159 13.61 5.65 11.24
N LYS A 160 12.74 6.63 11.48
CA LYS A 160 11.64 6.56 12.44
C LYS A 160 10.70 5.40 12.14
N ILE A 161 10.35 5.21 10.87
CA ILE A 161 9.49 4.10 10.42
C ILE A 161 10.18 2.73 10.59
N LEU A 162 11.47 2.63 10.25
CA LEU A 162 12.26 1.41 10.44
C LEU A 162 12.56 1.15 11.93
N PHE A 163 12.66 2.20 12.75
CA PHE A 163 12.95 2.15 14.18
C PHE A 163 11.70 1.79 15.00
N ASP A 164 10.56 2.40 14.71
CA ASP A 164 9.24 2.02 15.26
C ASP A 164 8.87 0.58 14.85
N PHE A 165 9.38 0.12 13.70
CA PHE A 165 9.23 -1.25 13.24
C PHE A 165 10.13 -2.26 14.00
N ALA A 166 11.39 -1.90 14.27
CA ALA A 166 12.32 -2.75 15.01
C ALA A 166 11.96 -2.88 16.50
N ASN A 167 11.32 -1.85 17.07
CA ASN A 167 11.07 -1.74 18.50
C ASN A 167 9.59 -1.81 18.89
N ARG A 168 8.87 -2.87 18.49
CA ARG A 168 7.51 -3.20 18.99
C ARG A 168 7.44 -3.53 20.50
N THR A 169 8.34 -2.96 21.32
CA THR A 169 8.41 -3.13 22.77
C THR A 169 8.58 -1.80 23.53
N TYR A 170 8.78 -0.66 22.86
CA TYR A 170 9.11 0.59 23.54
C TYR A 170 8.28 1.74 22.96
N TYR A 171 7.22 2.13 23.65
CA TYR A 171 6.69 3.49 23.84
C TYR A 171 5.21 3.41 24.28
N PRO A 172 4.94 2.98 25.53
CA PRO A 172 3.60 3.01 26.09
C PRO A 172 3.08 4.42 26.42
N ASP A 173 3.95 5.43 26.55
CA ASP A 173 3.56 6.72 27.17
C ASP A 173 4.14 7.96 26.47
N TYR A 174 3.56 8.37 25.34
CA TYR A 174 3.65 9.77 24.94
C TYR A 174 2.26 10.36 24.72
N ARG A 175 1.82 11.13 25.71
CA ARG A 175 0.79 12.15 25.59
C ARG A 175 1.45 13.43 25.04
N TYR A 176 0.83 14.05 24.05
CA TYR A 176 1.04 15.47 23.74
C TYR A 176 0.12 16.30 24.64
#